data_AF-A0A5U8JJ78-F1
#
_entry.id   AF-A0A5U8JJ78-F1
#
_cell.length_a   1.000
_cell.length_b   1.000
_cell.length_c   1.000
_cell.angle_alpha   90.00
_cell.angle_beta   90.00
_cell.angle_gamma   90.00
#
_symmetry.space_group_name_H-M   'P 1'
#
loop_
_entity.id
_entity.type
_entity.pdbx_description
1 polymer ?
#
loop_
_entity_poly.entity_id
_entity_poly.type
_entity_poly.pdbx_seq_one_letter_code
_entity_poly.pdbx_strand_id
1 'polypeptide(L)'
;RNAEAALNVVEADLQAKQALLKQAERRFKRQRQMLSEDASSREDFETAEATLATTRAELQSLRARLVQAQTEVDKKKADLSYTRVLAPMDGTVIAVVTQQGQTVNSAQSAPTIIRLARLDVMTIRARISEADITRISTGQKAYFTLFSEPDRRYEATLRAIELAPESVMKD
;
A
#
# COMPACT_ATOMS: atom_id res chain seq x y z
N ARG A 1 13.45 8.64 11.64
CA ARG A 1 14.23 9.03 12.83
C ARG A 1 13.49 8.79 14.14
N ASN A 2 12.43 9.53 14.51
CA ASN A 2 11.73 9.29 15.79
C ASN A 2 11.08 7.89 15.87
N ALA A 3 10.42 7.44 14.79
CA ALA A 3 9.81 6.11 14.74
C ALA A 3 10.84 4.97 14.77
N GLU A 4 11.99 5.15 14.11
CA GLU A 4 13.10 4.16 14.13
C GLU A 4 13.74 4.07 15.51
N ALA A 5 13.92 5.21 16.20
CA ALA A 5 14.40 5.21 17.57
C ALA A 5 13.41 4.48 18.51
N ALA A 6 12.11 4.69 18.33
CA ALA A 6 11.09 3.98 19.10
C ALA A 6 11.10 2.46 18.84
N LEU A 7 11.30 2.04 17.59
CA LEU A 7 11.47 0.62 17.25
C LEU A 7 12.68 0.02 17.96
N ASN A 8 13.83 0.69 17.93
CA ASN A 8 15.06 0.21 18.58
C ASN A 8 14.89 0.03 20.10
N VAL A 9 14.13 0.91 20.76
CA VAL A 9 13.82 0.77 22.19
C VAL A 9 13.00 -0.51 22.45
N VAL A 10 11.98 -0.77 21.64
CA VAL A 10 11.14 -1.98 21.78
C VAL A 10 11.94 -3.25 21.46
N GLU A 11 12.86 -3.20 20.50
CA GLU A 11 13.78 -4.31 20.22
C GLU A 11 14.72 -4.60 21.40
N ALA A 12 15.28 -3.57 22.02
CA ALA A 12 16.12 -3.71 23.20
C ALA A 12 15.34 -4.31 24.38
N ASP A 13 14.12 -3.83 24.63
CA ASP A 13 13.23 -4.40 25.65
C ASP A 13 12.91 -5.87 25.36
N LEU A 14 12.70 -6.22 24.08
CA LEU A 14 12.42 -7.60 23.66
C LEU A 14 13.61 -8.50 23.95
N GLN A 15 14.83 -8.07 23.64
CA GLN A 15 16.04 -8.81 23.95
C GLN A 15 16.20 -9.03 25.47
N ALA A 16 15.96 -7.98 26.27
CA ALA A 16 15.98 -8.09 27.72
C ALA A 16 14.95 -9.09 28.26
N LYS A 17 13.70 -9.05 27.74
CA LYS A 17 12.65 -10.01 28.14
C LYS A 17 12.92 -11.43 27.66
N GLN A 18 13.55 -11.62 26.50
CA GLN A 18 13.99 -12.96 26.05
C GLN A 18 15.05 -13.56 26.98
N ALA A 19 15.99 -12.75 27.48
CA ALA A 19 16.97 -13.20 28.46
C ALA A 19 16.28 -13.62 29.78
N LEU A 20 15.31 -12.83 30.25
CA LEU A 20 14.50 -13.16 31.43
C LEU A 20 13.67 -14.42 31.24
N LEU A 21 13.07 -14.63 30.07
CA LEU A 21 12.37 -15.88 29.75
C LEU A 21 13.30 -17.09 29.88
N LYS A 22 14.50 -17.01 29.31
CA LYS A 22 15.49 -18.10 29.40
C LYS A 22 15.89 -18.40 30.85
N GLN A 23 15.98 -17.36 31.70
CA GLN A 23 16.22 -17.54 33.13
C GLN A 23 15.03 -18.22 33.82
N ALA A 24 13.80 -17.78 33.55
CA ALA A 24 12.58 -18.37 34.10
C ALA A 24 12.40 -19.83 33.68
N GLU A 25 12.67 -20.17 32.42
CA GLU A 25 12.62 -21.55 31.90
C GLU A 25 13.63 -22.46 32.60
N ARG A 26 14.87 -21.98 32.80
CA ARG A 26 15.88 -22.72 33.55
C ARG A 26 15.47 -22.92 35.01
N ARG A 27 14.88 -21.91 35.64
CA ARG A 27 14.39 -22.00 37.03
C ARG A 27 13.26 -23.02 37.14
N PHE A 28 12.26 -22.95 36.25
CA PHE A 28 11.16 -23.92 36.21
C PHE A 28 11.67 -25.34 35.98
N LYS A 29 12.59 -25.54 35.02
CA LYS A 29 13.18 -26.87 34.78
C LYS A 29 13.91 -27.43 36.00
N ARG A 30 14.68 -26.59 36.72
CA ARG A 30 15.34 -27.01 37.97
C ARG A 30 14.33 -27.36 39.05
N GLN A 31 13.31 -26.52 39.27
CA GLN A 31 12.30 -26.79 40.30
C GLN A 31 11.48 -28.04 39.99
N ARG A 32 11.17 -28.29 38.72
CA ARG A 32 10.51 -29.53 38.29
C ARG A 32 11.34 -30.77 38.63
N GLN A 33 12.65 -30.71 38.43
CA GLN A 33 13.55 -31.81 38.75
C GLN A 33 13.68 -32.01 40.25
N MET A 34 13.90 -30.94 41.02
CA MET A 34 14.01 -31.05 42.49
C MET A 34 12.70 -31.55 43.12
N LEU A 35 11.54 -31.14 42.61
CA LEU A 35 10.25 -31.67 43.07
C LEU A 35 10.10 -33.17 42.77
N SER A 36 10.59 -33.65 41.62
CA SER A 36 10.58 -35.10 41.31
C SER A 36 11.54 -35.93 42.15
N GLU A 37 12.54 -35.27 42.75
CA GLU A 37 13.52 -35.86 43.67
C GLU A 37 13.13 -35.61 45.15
N ASP A 38 11.91 -35.12 45.43
CA ASP A 38 11.41 -34.70 46.76
C ASP A 38 12.32 -33.68 47.49
N ALA A 39 13.12 -32.93 46.72
CA ALA A 39 14.12 -31.97 47.20
C ALA A 39 13.63 -30.50 47.17
N SER A 40 12.38 -30.21 46.79
CA SER A 40 11.77 -28.88 46.88
C SER A 40 10.32 -28.92 47.35
N SER A 41 9.80 -27.77 47.77
CA SER A 41 8.38 -27.61 48.07
C SER A 41 7.52 -27.53 46.80
N ARG A 42 6.23 -27.86 46.90
CA ARG A 42 5.25 -27.62 45.81
C ARG A 42 5.05 -26.13 45.55
N GLU A 43 5.09 -25.30 46.59
CA GLU A 43 4.96 -23.84 46.50
C GLU A 43 6.05 -23.23 45.61
N ASP A 44 7.31 -23.68 45.76
CA ASP A 44 8.43 -23.21 44.94
C ASP A 44 8.28 -23.58 43.46
N PHE A 45 7.72 -24.76 43.19
CA PHE A 45 7.42 -25.22 41.84
C PHE A 45 6.30 -24.39 41.21
N GLU A 46 5.18 -24.22 41.90
CA GLU A 46 4.03 -23.41 41.44
C GLU A 46 4.44 -21.96 41.21
N THR A 47 5.29 -21.39 42.08
CA THR A 47 5.84 -20.04 41.91
C THR A 47 6.71 -19.94 40.65
N ALA A 48 7.55 -20.93 40.38
CA ALA A 48 8.39 -20.94 39.18
C ALA A 48 7.56 -21.14 37.90
N GLU A 49 6.50 -21.94 37.95
CA GLU A 49 5.55 -22.12 36.86
C GLU A 49 4.78 -20.83 36.56
N ALA A 50 4.23 -20.19 37.59
CA ALA A 50 3.53 -18.91 37.47
C ALA A 50 4.45 -17.83 36.88
N THR A 51 5.68 -17.74 37.37
CA THR A 51 6.70 -16.79 36.84
C THR A 51 7.01 -17.05 35.37
N LEU A 52 7.11 -18.31 34.95
CA LEU A 52 7.33 -18.66 33.55
C LEU A 52 6.12 -18.27 32.69
N ALA A 53 4.90 -18.55 33.16
CA ALA A 53 3.67 -18.20 32.46
C ALA A 53 3.51 -16.67 32.28
N THR A 54 3.74 -15.89 33.34
CA THR A 54 3.67 -14.42 33.27
C THR A 54 4.75 -13.86 32.35
N THR A 55 5.99 -14.35 32.44
CA THR A 55 7.09 -13.91 31.55
C THR A 55 6.78 -14.20 30.08
N ARG A 56 6.14 -15.34 29.78
CA ARG A 56 5.70 -15.68 28.41
C ARG A 56 4.60 -14.73 27.91
N ALA A 57 3.62 -14.42 28.76
CA ALA A 57 2.55 -13.49 28.42
C ALA A 57 3.10 -12.06 28.17
N GLU A 58 4.02 -11.61 29.00
CA GLU A 58 4.72 -10.33 28.80
C GLU A 58 5.52 -10.30 27.50
N LEU A 59 6.24 -11.38 27.16
CA LEU A 59 6.97 -11.48 25.90
C LEU A 59 6.02 -11.41 24.70
N GLN A 60 4.85 -12.05 24.77
CA GLN A 60 3.84 -11.97 23.73
C GLN A 60 3.31 -10.54 23.56
N SER A 61 3.02 -9.85 24.67
CA SER A 61 2.63 -8.44 24.67
C SER A 61 3.70 -7.55 24.03
N LEU A 62 4.97 -7.80 24.33
CA LEU A 62 6.08 -7.03 23.79
C LEU A 62 6.32 -7.29 22.30
N ARG A 63 6.09 -8.53 21.82
CA ARG A 63 6.07 -8.84 20.39
C ARG A 63 4.95 -8.10 19.66
N ALA A 64 3.77 -7.97 20.26
CA ALA A 64 2.69 -7.17 19.68
C ALA A 64 3.08 -5.69 19.57
N ARG A 65 3.75 -5.14 20.59
CA ARG A 65 4.31 -3.77 20.55
C ARG A 65 5.39 -3.61 19.48
N LEU A 66 6.22 -4.63 19.24
CA LEU A 66 7.22 -4.60 18.17
C LEU A 66 6.54 -4.46 16.80
N VAL A 67 5.51 -5.28 16.53
CA VAL A 67 4.74 -5.20 15.27
C VAL A 67 4.10 -3.82 15.10
N GLN A 68 3.55 -3.26 16.18
CA GLN A 68 3.01 -1.91 16.17
C GLN A 68 4.08 -0.86 15.83
N ALA A 69 5.26 -0.92 16.47
CA ALA A 69 6.35 0.02 16.21
C ALA A 69 6.89 -0.10 14.77
N GLN A 70 7.02 -1.33 14.26
CA GLN A 70 7.42 -1.59 12.88
C GLN A 70 6.40 -1.01 11.89
N THR A 71 5.12 -1.20 12.15
CA THR A 71 4.03 -0.66 11.31
C THR A 71 4.07 0.86 11.27
N GLU A 72 4.38 1.52 12.39
CA GLU A 72 4.52 2.98 12.43
C GLU A 72 5.75 3.45 11.64
N VAL A 73 6.88 2.73 11.70
CA VAL A 73 8.05 3.02 10.85
C VAL A 73 7.69 2.91 9.37
N ASP A 74 7.00 1.84 8.97
CA ASP A 74 6.63 1.60 7.57
C ASP A 74 5.62 2.64 7.08
N LYS A 75 4.67 3.06 7.92
CA LYS A 75 3.77 4.19 7.64
C LYS A 75 4.54 5.48 7.40
N LYS A 76 5.52 5.82 8.25
CA LYS A 76 6.35 7.02 8.05
C LYS A 76 7.22 6.94 6.79
N LYS A 77 7.69 5.75 6.42
CA LYS A 77 8.40 5.53 5.15
C LYS A 77 7.47 5.71 3.95
N ALA A 78 6.24 5.22 4.02
CA ALA A 78 5.22 5.43 3.00
C ALA A 78 4.88 6.93 2.85
N ASP A 79 4.63 7.62 3.96
CA ASP A 79 4.39 9.08 3.97
C ASP A 79 5.56 9.85 3.31
N LEU A 80 6.80 9.46 3.62
CA LEU A 80 7.99 10.03 2.97
C LEU A 80 8.04 9.69 1.48
N SER A 81 7.63 8.49 1.07
CA SER A 81 7.61 8.11 -0.35
C SER A 81 6.63 8.97 -1.16
N TYR A 82 5.50 9.35 -0.57
CA TYR A 82 4.51 10.25 -1.19
C TYR A 82 5.02 11.68 -1.41
N THR A 83 6.13 12.07 -0.78
CA THR A 83 6.80 13.35 -1.10
C THR A 83 7.50 13.33 -2.47
N ARG A 84 7.71 12.14 -3.05
CA ARG A 84 8.28 11.97 -4.38
C ARG A 84 7.18 11.45 -5.32
N VAL A 85 6.74 12.32 -6.23
CA VAL A 85 5.78 11.95 -7.27
C VAL A 85 6.53 11.25 -8.40
N LEU A 86 6.27 9.96 -8.57
CA LEU A 86 6.83 9.13 -9.64
C LEU A 86 5.81 8.96 -10.77
N ALA A 87 6.29 8.77 -12.01
CA ALA A 87 5.43 8.50 -13.14
C ALA A 87 4.79 7.10 -12.99
N PRO A 88 3.45 6.97 -13.12
CA PRO A 88 2.79 5.67 -13.02
C PRO A 88 2.98 4.78 -14.26
N MET A 89 3.40 5.37 -15.38
CA MET A 89 3.62 4.68 -16.65
C MET A 89 4.66 5.43 -17.49
N ASP A 90 5.31 4.70 -18.41
CA ASP A 90 6.11 5.31 -19.47
C ASP A 90 5.22 6.14 -20.41
N GLY A 91 5.72 7.29 -20.84
CA GLY A 91 4.99 8.18 -21.73
C GLY A 91 5.66 9.54 -21.85
N THR A 92 5.00 10.44 -22.57
CA THR A 92 5.44 11.81 -22.76
C THR A 92 4.64 12.74 -21.85
N VAL A 93 5.33 13.69 -21.22
CA VAL A 93 4.69 14.75 -20.43
C VAL A 93 3.94 15.69 -21.38
N ILE A 94 2.61 15.73 -21.27
CA ILE A 94 1.76 16.57 -22.13
C ILE A 94 1.27 17.84 -21.46
N ALA A 95 1.30 17.91 -20.13
CA ALA A 95 1.02 19.13 -19.38
C ALA A 95 1.66 19.09 -18.00
N VAL A 96 2.14 20.24 -17.55
CA VAL A 96 2.51 20.50 -16.16
C VAL A 96 1.45 21.46 -15.61
N VAL A 97 0.62 20.96 -14.70
CA VAL A 97 -0.58 21.68 -14.22
C VAL A 97 -0.26 22.50 -12.97
N THR A 98 0.69 22.02 -12.15
CA THR A 98 1.13 22.72 -10.93
C THR A 98 2.55 23.27 -11.14
N GLN A 99 2.77 24.53 -10.78
CA GLN A 99 4.08 25.16 -10.90
C GLN A 99 4.97 24.88 -9.67
N GLN A 100 6.28 24.89 -9.87
CA GLN A 100 7.23 24.76 -8.78
C GLN A 100 7.05 25.91 -7.77
N GLY A 101 6.98 25.57 -6.48
CA GLY A 101 6.77 26.54 -5.39
C GLY A 101 5.30 26.83 -5.07
N GLN A 102 4.35 26.30 -5.85
CA GLN A 102 2.93 26.39 -5.52
C GLN A 102 2.58 25.43 -4.37
N THR A 103 1.94 25.96 -3.33
CA THR A 103 1.41 25.13 -2.24
C THR A 103 0.19 24.36 -2.74
N VAL A 104 0.25 23.04 -2.61
CA VAL A 104 -0.85 22.15 -2.94
C VAL A 104 -1.53 21.65 -1.67
N ASN A 105 -2.87 21.66 -1.66
CA ASN A 105 -3.65 21.06 -0.58
C ASN A 105 -4.22 19.71 -1.05
N SER A 106 -3.54 18.63 -0.67
CA SER A 106 -3.96 17.26 -1.01
C SER A 106 -5.04 16.69 -0.09
N ALA A 107 -5.48 17.42 0.95
CA ALA A 107 -6.44 16.91 1.93
C ALA A 107 -7.90 16.95 1.42
N GLN A 108 -8.22 17.85 0.49
CA GLN A 108 -9.58 18.07 0.00
C GLN A 108 -9.79 17.58 -1.44
N SER A 109 -8.75 17.64 -2.28
CA SER A 109 -8.75 17.08 -3.63
C SER A 109 -7.32 16.69 -4.01
N ALA A 110 -7.14 15.59 -4.73
CA ALA A 110 -5.82 15.20 -5.22
C ALA A 110 -5.45 16.10 -6.42
N PRO A 111 -4.50 17.04 -6.28
CA PRO A 111 -4.13 17.93 -7.36
C PRO A 111 -3.42 17.15 -8.46
N THR A 112 -3.77 17.43 -9.71
CA THR A 112 -2.98 16.92 -10.83
C THR A 112 -1.69 17.74 -10.92
N ILE A 113 -0.53 17.08 -10.73
CA ILE A 113 0.77 17.76 -10.85
C ILE A 113 1.23 17.74 -12.32
N ILE A 114 1.25 16.55 -12.92
CA ILE A 114 1.71 16.29 -14.29
C ILE A 114 0.71 15.39 -14.98
N ARG A 115 0.43 15.69 -16.26
CA ARG A 115 -0.34 14.80 -17.14
C ARG A 115 0.60 14.11 -18.10
N LEU A 116 0.60 12.78 -18.04
CA LEU A 116 1.38 11.89 -18.91
C LEU A 116 0.46 11.24 -19.94
N ALA A 117 0.94 11.08 -21.17
CA ALA A 117 0.23 10.34 -22.21
C ALA A 117 1.18 9.45 -23.00
N ARG A 118 0.66 8.30 -23.42
CA ARG A 118 1.26 7.44 -24.44
C ARG A 118 0.82 7.92 -25.81
N LEU A 119 1.76 8.32 -26.65
CA LEU A 119 1.49 8.89 -27.98
C LEU A 119 1.54 7.86 -29.11
N ASP A 120 1.90 6.61 -28.79
CA ASP A 120 1.96 5.46 -29.70
C ASP A 120 0.56 4.95 -30.11
N VAL A 121 -0.42 5.04 -29.20
CA VAL A 121 -1.81 4.62 -29.46
C VAL A 121 -2.76 5.78 -29.30
N MET A 122 -3.26 6.29 -30.43
CA MET A 122 -4.33 7.30 -30.42
C MET A 122 -5.71 6.64 -30.47
N THR A 123 -6.60 7.08 -29.59
CA THR A 123 -8.03 6.69 -29.61
C THR A 123 -8.84 7.87 -30.13
N ILE A 124 -9.60 7.64 -31.20
CA ILE A 124 -10.47 8.64 -31.79
C ILE A 124 -11.89 8.38 -31.32
N ARG A 125 -12.52 9.41 -30.74
CA ARG A 125 -13.94 9.39 -30.39
C ARG A 125 -14.72 10.12 -31.48
N ALA A 126 -15.53 9.37 -32.23
CA ALA A 126 -16.45 9.92 -33.21
C ALA A 126 -17.84 10.04 -32.59
N ARG A 127 -18.46 11.22 -32.73
CA ARG A 127 -19.84 11.43 -32.32
C ARG A 127 -20.75 11.00 -33.46
N ILE A 128 -21.70 10.12 -33.16
CA ILE A 128 -22.63 9.54 -34.13
C ILE A 128 -24.04 9.94 -33.73
N SER A 129 -24.90 10.19 -34.73
CA SER A 129 -26.33 10.43 -34.50
C SER A 129 -26.99 9.19 -33.92
N GLU A 130 -27.87 9.35 -32.94
CA GLU A 130 -28.63 8.24 -32.34
C GLU A 130 -29.41 7.45 -33.40
N ALA A 131 -29.92 8.13 -34.44
CA ALA A 131 -30.60 7.49 -35.56
C ALA A 131 -29.73 6.45 -36.30
N ASP A 132 -28.41 6.58 -36.23
CA ASP A 132 -27.45 5.78 -36.96
C ASP A 132 -26.82 4.67 -36.12
N ILE A 133 -27.06 4.65 -34.80
CA ILE A 133 -26.42 3.70 -33.87
C ILE A 133 -26.77 2.25 -34.18
N THR A 134 -27.98 2.01 -34.70
CA THR A 134 -28.48 0.67 -35.07
C THR A 134 -27.71 0.03 -36.24
N ARG A 135 -26.98 0.84 -37.00
CA ARG A 135 -26.24 0.41 -38.20
C ARG A 135 -24.74 0.18 -37.93
N ILE A 136 -24.32 0.30 -36.67
CA ILE A 136 -22.91 0.29 -36.29
C ILE A 136 -22.64 -0.84 -35.31
N SER A 137 -21.53 -1.53 -35.52
CA SER A 137 -21.14 -2.68 -34.70
C SER A 137 -19.64 -2.67 -34.39
N THR A 138 -19.27 -3.21 -33.22
CA THR A 138 -17.86 -3.36 -32.84
C THR A 138 -17.12 -4.25 -33.85
N GLY A 139 -15.88 -3.91 -34.17
CA GLY A 139 -15.09 -4.56 -35.21
C GLY A 139 -15.29 -4.02 -36.63
N GLN A 140 -16.22 -3.08 -36.83
CA GLN A 140 -16.43 -2.47 -38.14
C GLN A 140 -15.21 -1.65 -38.58
N LYS A 141 -14.80 -1.83 -39.84
CA LYS A 141 -13.73 -1.05 -40.47
C LYS A 141 -14.22 0.37 -40.74
N ALA A 142 -13.39 1.34 -40.40
CA ALA A 142 -13.61 2.76 -40.66
C ALA A 142 -12.31 3.39 -41.17
N TYR A 143 -12.41 4.60 -41.71
CA TYR A 143 -11.23 5.42 -41.98
C TYR A 143 -11.49 6.84 -41.51
N PHE A 144 -10.43 7.56 -41.20
CA PHE A 144 -10.46 8.99 -40.91
C PHE A 144 -9.34 9.71 -41.66
N THR A 145 -9.48 11.02 -41.79
CA THR A 145 -8.46 11.92 -42.32
C THR A 145 -8.18 13.00 -41.27
N LEU A 146 -7.00 13.62 -41.35
CA LEU A 146 -6.66 14.77 -40.50
C LEU A 146 -6.94 16.05 -41.26
N PHE A 147 -7.31 17.11 -40.55
CA PHE A 147 -7.54 18.42 -41.18
C PHE A 147 -6.29 18.94 -41.92
N SER A 148 -5.10 18.65 -41.38
CA SER A 148 -3.82 18.98 -42.01
C SER A 148 -3.44 18.09 -43.20
N GLU A 149 -4.07 16.92 -43.34
CA GLU A 149 -3.76 15.91 -44.38
C GLU A 149 -5.06 15.29 -44.94
N PRO A 150 -5.87 16.06 -45.70
CA PRO A 150 -7.18 15.58 -46.18
C PRO A 150 -7.08 14.42 -47.18
N ASP A 151 -5.99 14.31 -47.92
CA ASP A 151 -5.78 13.26 -48.93
C ASP A 151 -5.29 11.94 -48.34
N ARG A 152 -4.87 11.93 -47.06
CA ARG A 152 -4.33 10.74 -46.41
C ARG A 152 -5.40 10.08 -45.53
N ARG A 153 -5.80 8.86 -45.93
CA ARG A 153 -6.73 8.04 -45.16
C ARG A 153 -5.96 7.17 -44.16
N TYR A 154 -6.41 7.21 -42.91
CA TYR A 154 -5.96 6.35 -41.85
C TYR A 154 -7.03 5.30 -41.59
N GLU A 155 -6.70 4.04 -41.82
CA GLU A 155 -7.59 2.92 -41.52
C GLU A 155 -7.69 2.71 -40.00
N ALA A 156 -8.90 2.47 -39.53
CA ALA A 156 -9.20 2.23 -38.12
C ALA A 156 -10.26 1.13 -37.99
N THR A 157 -10.33 0.53 -36.80
CA THR A 157 -11.36 -0.44 -36.47
C THR A 157 -12.13 0.05 -35.26
N LEU A 158 -13.47 0.02 -35.33
CA LEU A 158 -14.31 0.45 -34.22
C LEU A 158 -14.15 -0.51 -33.04
N ARG A 159 -13.51 -0.04 -31.97
CA ARG A 159 -13.22 -0.86 -30.78
C ARG A 159 -14.46 -1.07 -29.90
N ALA A 160 -15.18 0.00 -29.60
CA ALA A 160 -16.29 0.01 -28.65
C ALA A 160 -17.30 1.11 -29.00
N ILE A 161 -18.54 0.89 -28.59
CA ILE A 161 -19.62 1.88 -28.62
C ILE A 161 -19.93 2.19 -27.14
N GLU A 162 -19.86 3.45 -26.74
CA GLU A 162 -20.16 3.85 -25.37
C GLU A 162 -21.67 3.75 -25.13
N LEU A 163 -22.06 3.09 -24.03
CA LEU A 163 -23.46 2.75 -23.72
C LEU A 163 -24.30 3.95 -23.27
N ALA A 164 -23.66 4.96 -22.68
CA ALA A 164 -24.32 6.17 -22.22
C ALA A 164 -23.94 7.34 -23.14
N PRO A 165 -24.91 8.16 -23.58
CA PRO A 165 -24.59 9.37 -24.31
C PRO A 165 -23.86 10.37 -23.41
N GLU A 166 -23.00 11.20 -24.01
CA GLU A 166 -22.18 12.18 -23.30
C GLU A 166 -23.01 13.16 -22.45
N SER A 167 -24.30 13.35 -22.78
CA SER A 167 -25.24 14.18 -22.02
C SER A 167 -25.57 13.63 -20.63
N VAL A 168 -25.46 12.33 -20.39
CA VAL A 168 -25.79 11.69 -19.10
C VAL A 168 -24.61 11.69 -18.13
N MET A 169 -23.38 11.84 -18.63
CA MET A 169 -22.15 11.76 -17.80
C MET A 169 -21.70 13.10 -17.18
N LYS A 170 -22.47 14.19 -17.39
CA LYS A 170 -22.11 15.54 -16.93
C LYS A 170 -22.75 15.97 -15.60
N ASP A 171 -23.57 15.12 -14.98
CA ASP A 171 -24.21 15.36 -13.68
C ASP A 171 -23.56 14.53 -12.56
#